data_AF-A0A1B8FHV3-F1
#
_entry.id   AF-A0A1B8FHV3-F1
#
_cell.length_a   1.000
_cell.length_b   1.000
_cell.length_c   1.000
_cell.angle_alpha   90.00
_cell.angle_beta   90.00
_cell.angle_gamma   90.00
#
_symmetry.space_group_name_H-M   'P 1'
#
loop_
_entity.id
_entity.type
_entity.pdbx_description
1 polymer ?
#
loop_
_entity_poly.entity_id
_entity_poly.type
_entity_poly.pdbx_seq_one_letter_code
_entity_poly.pdbx_strand_id
1 'polypeptide(L)'
;MHVRVEELTKELCNVRHEVQFYRQCFEILQKLRETTYNVYEQLLFFSHCHDPDSKRLKELITQLHHGLEESMRREVDAEKLWMEFWGIKKGPVAGDLFI
;
A
#
# COMPACT_ATOMS: atom_id res chain seq x y z
N MET A 1 31.78 4.81 -28.05
CA MET A 1 31.24 3.58 -27.41
C MET A 1 30.98 3.77 -25.92
N HIS A 2 31.87 4.39 -25.14
CA HIS A 2 31.67 4.60 -23.69
C HIS A 2 30.40 5.40 -23.30
N VAL A 3 30.11 6.51 -23.99
CA VAL A 3 28.93 7.36 -23.70
C VAL A 3 27.61 6.58 -23.75
N ARG A 4 27.45 5.72 -24.77
CA ARG A 4 26.22 4.92 -24.92
C ARG A 4 26.05 3.89 -23.79
N VAL A 5 27.16 3.34 -23.29
CA VAL A 5 27.14 2.38 -22.17
C VAL A 5 26.74 3.07 -20.87
N GLU A 6 27.22 4.29 -20.64
CA GLU A 6 26.86 5.10 -19.47
C GLU A 6 25.38 5.49 -19.47
N GLU A 7 24.85 5.93 -20.62
CA GLU A 7 23.43 6.22 -20.79
C GLU A 7 22.55 5.00 -20.48
N LEU A 8 22.86 3.86 -21.09
CA LEU A 8 22.13 2.61 -20.87
C LEU A 8 22.21 2.14 -19.41
N THR A 9 23.36 2.35 -18.75
CA THR A 9 23.51 2.02 -17.32
C THR A 9 22.62 2.89 -16.46
N LYS A 10 22.50 4.19 -16.79
CA LYS A 10 21.60 5.11 -16.10
C LYS A 10 20.12 4.75 -16.34
N GLU A 11 19.74 4.46 -17.59
CA GLU A 11 18.38 4.00 -17.93
C GLU A 11 18.02 2.71 -17.19
N LEU A 12 18.92 1.73 -17.15
CA LEU A 12 18.72 0.48 -16.42
C LEU A 12 18.53 0.73 -14.91
N CYS A 13 19.33 1.64 -14.34
CA CYS A 13 19.20 2.03 -12.94
C CYS A 13 17.81 2.64 -12.67
N ASN A 14 17.35 3.55 -13.53
CA ASN A 14 16.03 4.17 -13.43
C ASN A 14 14.91 3.13 -13.50
N VAL A 15 14.94 2.24 -14.51
CA VAL A 15 13.94 1.17 -14.67
C VAL A 15 13.92 0.24 -13.46
N ARG A 16 15.08 -0.05 -12.86
CA ARG A 16 15.14 -0.88 -11.66
C ARG A 16 14.43 -0.24 -10.47
N HIS A 17 14.59 1.08 -10.29
CA HIS A 17 13.91 1.80 -9.22
C HIS A 17 12.39 1.88 -9.46
N GLU A 18 11.95 2.07 -10.71
CA GLU A 18 10.53 1.98 -11.08
C GLU A 18 9.93 0.62 -10.74
N VAL A 19 10.57 -0.46 -11.20
CA VAL A 19 10.10 -1.82 -10.93
C VAL A 19 10.04 -2.11 -9.42
N GLN A 20 11.02 -1.62 -8.65
CA GLN A 20 11.04 -1.76 -7.20
C GLN A 20 9.85 -1.02 -6.55
N PHE A 21 9.57 0.20 -7.00
CA PHE A 21 8.42 0.97 -6.51
C PHE A 21 7.09 0.26 -6.79
N TYR A 22 6.85 -0.18 -8.03
CA TYR A 22 5.64 -0.93 -8.37
C TYR A 22 5.51 -2.22 -7.56
N ARG A 23 6.62 -2.93 -7.32
CA ARG A 23 6.61 -4.12 -6.46
C ARG A 23 6.18 -3.76 -5.04
N GLN A 24 6.70 -2.68 -4.47
CA GLN A 24 6.32 -2.23 -3.13
C GLN A 24 4.83 -1.88 -3.05
N CYS A 25 4.31 -1.10 -4.01
CA CYS A 25 2.87 -0.80 -4.08
C CYS A 25 2.03 -2.07 -4.17
N PHE A 26 2.44 -3.02 -5.01
CA PHE A 26 1.76 -4.30 -5.13
C PHE A 26 1.77 -5.06 -3.79
N GLU A 27 2.92 -5.20 -3.14
CA GLU A 27 3.02 -5.89 -1.85
C GLU A 27 2.14 -5.26 -0.76
N ILE A 28 2.02 -3.92 -0.75
CA ILE A 28 1.15 -3.21 0.18
C ILE A 28 -0.33 -3.57 -0.09
N LEU A 29 -0.76 -3.48 -1.35
CA LEU A 29 -2.12 -3.83 -1.77
C LEU A 29 -2.45 -5.30 -1.48
N GLN A 30 -1.51 -6.23 -1.70
CA GLN A 30 -1.72 -7.64 -1.42
C GLN A 30 -1.96 -7.90 0.07
N LYS A 31 -1.20 -7.24 0.97
CA LYS A 31 -1.38 -7.38 2.42
C LYS A 31 -2.70 -6.80 2.91
N LEU A 32 -3.11 -5.66 2.36
CA LEU A 32 -4.43 -5.09 2.66
C LEU A 32 -5.52 -6.06 2.21
N ARG A 33 -5.42 -6.58 0.99
CA ARG A 33 -6.37 -7.55 0.44
C ARG A 33 -6.46 -8.82 1.29
N GLU A 34 -5.34 -9.39 1.72
CA GLU A 34 -5.31 -10.54 2.64
C GLU A 34 -6.04 -10.24 3.95
N THR A 35 -5.79 -9.07 4.54
CA THR A 35 -6.48 -8.62 5.75
C THR A 35 -8.00 -8.52 5.54
N THR A 36 -8.41 -7.93 4.42
CA THR A 36 -9.84 -7.81 4.07
C THR A 36 -10.49 -9.17 3.87
N TYR A 37 -9.85 -10.09 3.16
CA TYR A 37 -10.39 -11.44 2.96
C TYR A 37 -10.50 -12.21 4.27
N ASN A 38 -9.48 -12.16 5.13
CA ASN A 38 -9.53 -12.81 6.44
C ASN A 38 -10.69 -12.32 7.31
N VAL A 39 -11.00 -11.02 7.25
CA VAL A 39 -12.15 -10.46 7.97
C VAL A 39 -13.47 -10.87 7.31
N TYR A 40 -13.53 -10.87 5.99
CA TYR A 40 -14.72 -11.30 5.25
C TYR A 40 -15.08 -12.77 5.51
N GLU A 41 -14.10 -13.67 5.47
CA GLU A 41 -14.28 -15.10 5.79
C GLU A 41 -14.79 -15.30 7.22
N GLN A 42 -14.23 -14.55 8.16
CA GLN A 42 -14.68 -14.58 9.55
C GLN A 42 -16.12 -14.09 9.69
N LEU A 43 -16.51 -12.99 9.03
CA LEU A 43 -17.88 -12.50 9.03
C LEU A 43 -18.88 -13.51 8.45
N LEU A 44 -18.52 -14.16 7.34
CA LEU A 44 -19.34 -15.23 6.76
C LEU A 44 -19.54 -16.39 7.74
N PHE A 45 -18.48 -16.80 8.43
CA PHE A 45 -18.56 -17.85 9.44
C PHE A 45 -19.51 -17.46 10.60
N PHE A 46 -19.40 -16.24 11.14
CA PHE A 46 -20.32 -15.77 12.19
C PHE A 46 -21.77 -15.71 11.74
N SER A 47 -22.01 -15.19 10.53
CA SER A 47 -23.36 -15.12 9.97
C SER A 47 -23.98 -16.52 9.84
N HIS A 48 -23.18 -17.55 9.55
CA HIS A 48 -23.67 -18.91 9.39
C HIS A 48 -23.91 -19.62 10.73
N CYS A 49 -23.11 -19.32 11.75
CA CYS A 49 -23.22 -19.93 13.08
C CYS A 49 -24.31 -19.30 13.97
N HIS A 50 -25.04 -18.27 13.51
CA HIS A 50 -26.10 -17.59 14.26
C HIS A 50 -25.68 -17.08 15.65
N ASP A 51 -24.41 -16.77 15.85
CA ASP A 51 -23.89 -16.21 17.11
C ASP A 51 -23.68 -14.69 16.96
N PRO A 52 -24.57 -13.84 17.54
CA PRO A 52 -24.44 -12.39 17.46
C PRO A 52 -23.41 -11.88 18.47
N ASP A 53 -22.14 -12.26 18.32
CA ASP A 53 -21.07 -11.69 19.15
C ASP A 53 -20.69 -10.29 18.66
N SER A 54 -21.40 -9.29 19.19
CA SER A 54 -21.14 -7.87 18.93
C SER A 54 -19.72 -7.42 19.30
N LYS A 55 -19.04 -8.13 20.20
CA LYS A 55 -17.65 -7.82 20.57
C LYS A 55 -16.71 -8.25 19.45
N ARG A 56 -16.91 -9.44 18.90
CA ARG A 56 -16.10 -9.95 17.80
C ARG A 56 -16.27 -9.14 16.51
N LEU A 57 -17.48 -8.65 16.24
CA LEU A 57 -17.69 -7.71 15.13
C LEU A 57 -16.87 -6.41 15.31
N LYS A 58 -16.83 -5.84 16.52
CA LYS A 58 -16.00 -4.66 16.82
C LYS A 58 -14.51 -4.92 16.66
N GLU A 59 -14.06 -6.12 17.01
CA GLU A 59 -12.66 -6.55 16.82
C GLU A 59 -12.32 -6.64 15.32
N LEU A 60 -13.19 -7.24 14.51
CA LEU A 60 -13.02 -7.33 13.05
C LEU A 60 -13.01 -5.95 12.37
N ILE A 61 -13.90 -5.04 12.80
CA ILE A 61 -13.91 -3.64 12.31
C ILE A 61 -12.59 -2.95 12.68
N THR A 62 -12.09 -3.14 13.90
CA THR A 62 -10.81 -2.58 14.34
C THR A 62 -9.65 -3.13 13.51
N GLN A 63 -9.65 -4.44 13.20
CA GLN A 63 -8.63 -5.06 12.34
C GLN A 63 -8.63 -4.48 10.92
N LEU A 64 -9.81 -4.27 10.32
CA LEU A 64 -9.92 -3.62 9.01
C LEU A 64 -9.39 -2.19 9.02
N HIS A 65 -9.77 -1.39 10.02
CA HIS A 65 -9.28 -0.02 10.15
C HIS A 65 -7.76 0.02 10.29
N HIS A 66 -7.21 -0.81 11.17
CA HIS A 66 -5.77 -0.88 11.36
C HIS A 66 -5.02 -1.31 10.09
N GLY A 67 -5.55 -2.31 9.38
CA GLY A 67 -4.98 -2.75 8.10
C GLY A 67 -5.00 -1.65 7.03
N LEU A 68 -6.09 -0.87 6.96
CA LEU A 68 -6.21 0.25 6.04
C LEU A 68 -5.25 1.40 6.40
N GLU A 69 -5.19 1.80 7.67
CA GLU A 69 -4.25 2.83 8.14
C GLU A 69 -2.80 2.43 7.88
N GLU A 70 -2.46 1.17 8.12
CA GLU A 70 -1.13 0.65 7.83
C GLU A 70 -0.83 0.64 6.32
N SER A 71 -1.80 0.25 5.47
CA SER A 71 -1.65 0.32 4.01
C SER A 71 -1.36 1.74 3.55
N MET A 72 -2.18 2.70 3.99
CA MET A 72 -2.06 4.11 3.63
C MET A 72 -0.70 4.68 4.07
N ARG A 73 -0.25 4.37 5.30
CA ARG A 73 1.08 4.78 5.77
C ARG A 73 2.19 4.24 4.87
N ARG A 74 2.15 2.95 4.55
CA ARG A 74 3.18 2.32 3.71
C ARG A 74 3.16 2.84 2.28
N GLU A 75 2.00 3.16 1.73
CA GLU A 75 1.86 3.80 0.40
C GLU A 75 2.51 5.17 0.40
N VAL A 76 2.24 6.00 1.40
CA VAL A 76 2.87 7.33 1.56
C VAL A 76 4.39 7.22 1.71
N ASP A 77 4.88 6.23 2.47
CA ASP A 77 6.32 5.99 2.63
C ASP A 77 6.97 5.54 1.31
N ALA A 78 6.32 4.64 0.56
CA ALA A 78 6.80 4.18 -0.74
C ALA A 78 6.82 5.32 -1.78
N GLU A 79 5.76 6.13 -1.83
CA GLU A 79 5.70 7.32 -2.67
C GLU A 79 6.81 8.30 -2.32
N LYS A 80 7.04 8.56 -1.03
CA LYS A 80 8.10 9.47 -0.58
C LYS A 80 9.47 9.01 -1.06
N LEU A 81 9.82 7.73 -0.90
CA LEU A 81 11.11 7.19 -1.35
C LEU A 81 11.26 7.29 -2.88
N TRP A 82 10.19 7.03 -3.62
CA TRP A 82 10.17 7.17 -5.07
C TRP A 82 10.38 8.63 -5.50
N MET A 83 9.67 9.57 -4.87
CA MET A 83 9.85 11.01 -5.13
C MET A 83 11.26 11.49 -4.81
N GLU A 84 11.85 11.03 -3.70
CA GLU A 84 13.23 11.34 -3.31
C GLU A 84 14.24 10.87 -4.36
N PHE A 85 14.08 9.65 -4.88
CA PHE A 85 14.93 9.13 -5.96
C PHE A 85 14.87 10.01 -7.22
N TRP A 86 13.68 10.47 -7.59
CA TRP A 86 13.47 11.31 -8.77
C TRP A 86 13.72 12.81 -8.54
N GLY A 87 14.06 13.22 -7.30
CA GLY A 87 14.27 14.62 -6.95
C GLY A 87 13.00 15.48 -7.01
N ILE A 88 11.82 14.86 -6.91
CA ILE A 88 10.53 15.55 -6.95
C ILE A 88 10.26 16.18 -5.58
N LYS A 89 10.14 17.51 -5.53
CA LYS A 89 9.73 18.22 -4.30
C LYS A 89 8.23 18.08 -4.11
N LYS A 90 7.80 17.66 -2.92
CA LYS A 90 6.38 17.53 -2.56
C LYS A 90 5.70 18.91 -2.68
N GLY A 91 4.78 19.05 -3.63
CA GLY A 91 3.83 20.16 -3.67
C GLY A 91 2.78 20.02 -2.55
N PRO A 92 1.91 21.02 -2.34
CA PRO A 92 0.85 20.91 -1.34
C PRO A 92 0.00 19.66 -1.62
N VAL A 93 -0.19 18.84 -0.58
CA VAL A 93 -0.92 17.58 -0.66
C VAL A 93 -2.39 17.91 -0.93
N ALA A 94 -2.98 17.33 -1.97
CA ALA A 94 -4.40 17.50 -2.32
C ALA A 94 -5.39 16.98 -1.25
N GLY A 95 -4.89 16.52 -0.09
CA GLY A 95 -5.68 16.12 1.07
C GLY A 95 -6.38 17.27 1.78
N ASP A 96 -5.99 18.53 1.52
CA ASP A 96 -6.68 19.72 2.03
C ASP A 96 -7.97 20.07 1.25
N LEU A 97 -8.32 19.31 0.20
CA LEU A 97 -9.55 19.51 -0.60
C LEU A 97 -10.73 18.63 -0.18
N PHE A 98 -10.56 17.76 0.82
CA PHE A 98 -11.63 16.91 1.35
C PHE A 98 -11.72 17.02 2.89
N ILE A 99 -12.13 18.20 3.37
CA ILE A 99 -12.76 18.39 4.69
C ILE A 99 -13.98 19.29 4.50
#